data_AF-A0A1H9G184-F1
#
_entry.id   AF-A0A1H9G184-F1
#
_cell.length_a   1.000
_cell.length_b   1.000
_cell.length_c   1.000
_cell.angle_alpha   90.00
_cell.angle_beta   90.00
_cell.angle_gamma   90.00
#
_symmetry.space_group_name_H-M   'P 1'
#
loop_
_entity.id
_entity.type
_entity.pdbx_description
1 polymer ?
#
loop_
_entity_poly.entity_id
_entity_poly.type
_entity_poly.pdbx_seq_one_letter_code
_entity_poly.pdbx_strand_id
1 'polypeptide(L)'
;MLTPLLAVTAVYDIGRAAVGRPIEDYVDWLNATLRLPIRFVVFLDPSISAELIRLKPDDRILQLPLETFRPFQWSVQVAGIKQPSGSTDLTFTLPRYALLVMSKLAMLERVAQREGDACKMLWIDAGLSRFFRDDMAAGRASQEAFDVLSDADFAASITPKCARAIRDGVAASYIGTAARLVTAGDMYATGAGAKAAATKLYEMVEQCWLPNDQWDNEQVALACLLDAGWPGFRITGVSRGYATLLSDLFGLRRRRLGMLGRLETAFDHMRRLGTTGPKRSSS
;
A
#
# COMPACT_ATOMS: atom_id res chain seq x y z
N MET A 1 12.47 14.44 18.66
CA MET A 1 11.26 13.58 18.77
C MET A 1 10.84 13.21 17.37
N LEU A 2 10.55 11.93 17.10
CA LEU A 2 9.99 11.50 15.82
C LEU A 2 8.71 12.30 15.55
N THR A 3 8.56 12.85 14.33
CA THR A 3 7.26 13.39 13.91
C THR A 3 6.23 12.26 14.04
N PRO A 4 5.07 12.49 14.68
CA PRO A 4 4.10 11.44 14.87
C PRO A 4 3.62 10.90 13.52
N LEU A 5 3.90 9.63 13.26
CA LEU A 5 3.44 8.86 12.10
C LEU A 5 2.20 8.08 12.51
N LEU A 6 1.17 8.11 11.66
CA LEU A 6 -0.10 7.42 11.85
C LEU A 6 -0.24 6.29 10.84
N ALA A 7 -0.49 5.07 11.30
CA ALA A 7 -0.84 3.98 10.41
C ALA A 7 -2.35 4.00 10.08
N VAL A 8 -2.68 3.67 8.84
CA VAL A 8 -4.07 3.50 8.39
C VAL A 8 -4.22 2.12 7.78
N THR A 9 -5.26 1.40 8.17
CA THR A 9 -5.54 0.04 7.68
C THR A 9 -7.04 -0.18 7.55
N ALA A 10 -7.43 -1.26 6.87
CA ALA A 10 -8.82 -1.61 6.68
C ALA A 10 -9.05 -3.13 6.64
N VAL A 11 -10.20 -3.56 7.18
CA VAL A 11 -10.74 -4.90 6.99
C VAL A 11 -12.23 -4.79 6.66
N TYR A 12 -12.61 -5.40 5.54
CA TYR A 12 -13.98 -5.42 5.04
C TYR A 12 -14.37 -6.83 4.60
N ASP A 13 -15.60 -7.23 4.91
CA ASP A 13 -16.15 -8.48 4.38
C ASP A 13 -16.79 -8.19 3.02
N ILE A 14 -16.06 -8.53 1.97
CA ILE A 14 -16.48 -8.36 0.59
C ILE A 14 -17.00 -9.67 -0.03
N GLY A 15 -17.34 -10.67 0.79
CA GLY A 15 -17.81 -11.98 0.33
C GLY A 15 -16.69 -12.84 -0.25
N ARG A 16 -15.45 -12.64 0.22
CA ARG A 16 -14.27 -13.33 -0.34
C ARG A 16 -14.18 -14.81 0.05
N ALA A 17 -14.95 -15.26 1.04
CA ALA A 17 -14.91 -16.63 1.53
C ALA A 17 -15.15 -17.67 0.41
N ALA A 18 -16.03 -17.37 -0.56
CA ALA A 18 -16.34 -18.27 -1.68
C ALA A 18 -15.17 -18.49 -2.66
N VAL A 19 -14.21 -17.55 -2.71
CA VAL A 19 -13.12 -17.54 -3.70
C VAL A 19 -11.74 -17.41 -3.04
N GLY A 20 -11.66 -17.63 -1.72
CA GLY A 20 -10.43 -17.35 -0.99
C GLY A 20 -10.50 -17.65 0.49
N ARG A 21 -10.23 -16.63 1.30
CA ARG A 21 -10.00 -16.76 2.73
C ARG A 21 -11.21 -16.25 3.49
N PRO A 22 -11.59 -16.91 4.60
CA PRO A 22 -12.73 -16.49 5.41
C PRO A 22 -12.36 -15.22 6.22
N ILE A 23 -13.36 -14.49 6.71
CA ILE A 23 -13.14 -13.16 7.32
C ILE A 23 -12.32 -13.23 8.62
N GLU A 24 -12.42 -14.34 9.33
CA GLU A 24 -11.72 -14.63 10.57
C GLU A 24 -10.20 -14.61 10.37
N ASP A 25 -9.71 -15.11 9.23
CA ASP A 25 -8.29 -15.04 8.87
C ASP A 25 -7.82 -13.58 8.77
N TYR A 26 -8.65 -12.68 8.22
CA TYR A 26 -8.30 -11.26 8.10
C TYR A 26 -8.33 -10.53 9.43
N VAL A 27 -9.27 -10.89 10.32
CA VAL A 27 -9.31 -10.38 11.69
C VAL A 27 -8.04 -10.79 12.44
N ASP A 28 -7.62 -12.04 12.31
CA ASP A 28 -6.36 -12.53 12.90
C ASP A 28 -5.14 -11.81 12.34
N TRP A 29 -5.11 -11.58 11.02
CA TRP A 29 -4.01 -10.84 10.40
C TRP A 29 -3.99 -9.38 10.81
N LEU A 30 -5.14 -8.72 10.92
CA LEU A 30 -5.27 -7.36 11.42
C LEU A 30 -4.72 -7.29 12.84
N ASN A 31 -5.19 -8.15 13.75
CA ASN A 31 -4.72 -8.20 15.13
C ASN A 31 -3.20 -8.41 15.23
N ALA A 32 -2.62 -9.21 14.34
CA ALA A 32 -1.17 -9.37 14.27
C ALA A 32 -0.46 -8.11 13.71
N THR A 33 -1.04 -7.43 12.72
CA THR A 33 -0.53 -6.18 12.14
C THR A 33 -0.56 -5.02 13.15
N LEU A 34 -1.63 -4.93 13.95
CA LEU A 34 -1.78 -3.91 15.00
C LEU A 34 -0.73 -4.00 16.11
N ARG A 35 0.08 -5.07 16.16
CA ARG A 35 1.20 -5.20 17.11
C ARG A 35 2.38 -4.28 16.77
N LEU A 36 2.42 -3.69 15.57
CA LEU A 36 3.44 -2.68 15.22
C LEU A 36 3.39 -1.51 16.21
N PRO A 37 4.54 -0.97 16.65
CA PRO A 37 4.61 0.11 17.64
C PRO A 37 4.35 1.47 16.98
N ILE A 38 3.17 1.61 16.40
CA ILE A 38 2.64 2.81 15.78
C ILE A 38 1.13 2.87 16.06
N ARG A 39 0.62 4.09 16.16
CA ARG A 39 -0.82 4.36 16.30
C ARG A 39 -1.54 4.00 15.01
N PHE A 40 -2.69 3.34 15.10
CA PHE A 40 -3.54 2.97 13.96
C PHE A 40 -4.88 3.71 13.93
N VAL A 41 -5.34 4.02 12.72
CA VAL A 41 -6.75 4.19 12.38
C VAL A 41 -7.20 2.98 11.57
N VAL A 42 -8.17 2.24 12.11
CA VAL A 42 -8.69 1.02 11.50
C VAL A 42 -10.07 1.30 10.91
N PHE A 43 -10.21 1.21 9.60
CA PHE A 43 -11.51 1.17 8.95
C PHE A 43 -12.04 -0.26 9.00
N LEU A 44 -13.22 -0.45 9.57
CA LEU A 44 -13.78 -1.78 9.83
C LEU A 44 -15.18 -1.89 9.22
N ASP A 45 -15.46 -3.03 8.61
CA ASP A 45 -16.82 -3.37 8.21
C ASP A 45 -17.80 -3.25 9.39
N PRO A 46 -18.96 -2.61 9.23
CA PRO A 46 -19.97 -2.57 10.28
C PRO A 46 -20.49 -3.96 10.68
N SER A 47 -20.40 -4.97 9.82
CA SER A 47 -20.78 -6.35 10.14
C SER A 47 -19.79 -7.09 11.04
N ILE A 48 -18.55 -6.60 11.15
CA ILE A 48 -17.51 -7.20 11.99
C ILE A 48 -17.57 -6.54 13.38
N SER A 49 -17.73 -7.34 14.43
CA SER A 49 -17.71 -6.83 15.80
C SER A 49 -16.36 -6.19 16.13
N ALA A 50 -16.39 -4.93 16.58
CA ALA A 50 -15.20 -4.19 17.00
C ALA A 50 -14.48 -4.85 18.21
N GLU A 51 -15.19 -5.65 19.01
CA GLU A 51 -14.63 -6.39 20.16
C GLU A 51 -13.61 -7.46 19.73
N LEU A 52 -13.66 -7.90 18.46
CA LEU A 52 -12.70 -8.84 17.90
C LEU A 52 -11.34 -8.18 17.60
N ILE A 53 -11.28 -6.84 17.61
CA ILE A 53 -10.09 -6.08 17.25
C ILE A 53 -9.33 -5.64 18.49
N ARG A 54 -8.07 -6.07 18.58
CA ARG A 54 -7.18 -5.82 19.72
C ARG A 54 -6.41 -4.52 19.53
N LEU A 55 -7.03 -3.41 19.92
CA LEU A 55 -6.43 -2.08 19.85
C LEU A 55 -5.37 -1.88 20.94
N LYS A 56 -4.30 -1.15 20.59
CA LYS A 56 -3.37 -0.55 21.55
C LYS A 56 -3.92 0.79 22.04
N PRO A 57 -3.35 1.39 23.10
CA PRO A 57 -3.62 2.79 23.42
C PRO A 57 -3.45 3.69 22.19
N ASP A 58 -4.31 4.70 22.07
CA ASP A 58 -4.39 5.67 20.96
C ASP A 58 -4.83 5.14 19.59
N ASP A 59 -4.87 3.82 19.37
CA ASP A 59 -5.51 3.24 18.19
C ASP A 59 -7.01 3.55 18.21
N ARG A 60 -7.62 3.68 17.02
CA ARG A 60 -9.07 3.90 16.91
C ARG A 60 -9.68 3.11 15.76
N ILE A 61 -10.94 2.71 15.93
CA ILE A 61 -11.75 2.08 14.89
C ILE A 61 -12.74 3.11 14.33
N LEU A 62 -12.93 3.06 13.01
CA LEU A 62 -14.00 3.73 12.28
C LEU A 62 -14.82 2.66 11.57
N GLN A 63 -15.99 2.32 12.12
CA GLN A 63 -16.93 1.43 11.46
C GLN A 63 -17.78 2.21 10.45
N LEU A 64 -17.51 2.00 9.16
CA LEU A 64 -18.15 2.72 8.07
C LEU A 64 -18.49 1.75 6.95
N PRO A 65 -19.68 1.79 6.34
CA PRO A 65 -19.98 1.02 5.15
C PRO A 65 -19.07 1.40 3.98
N LEU A 66 -18.72 0.44 3.12
CA LEU A 66 -17.88 0.69 1.93
C LEU A 66 -18.53 1.67 0.95
N GLU A 67 -19.85 1.64 0.90
CA GLU A 67 -20.69 2.45 0.04
C GLU A 67 -20.55 3.96 0.32
N THR A 68 -19.92 4.32 1.45
CA THR A 68 -19.60 5.71 1.80
C THR A 68 -18.36 6.26 1.07
N PHE A 69 -17.51 5.40 0.48
CA PHE A 69 -16.31 5.83 -0.24
C PHE A 69 -16.58 6.05 -1.72
N ARG A 70 -15.98 7.10 -2.30
CA ARG A 70 -16.20 7.53 -3.68
C ARG A 70 -16.08 6.40 -4.72
N PRO A 71 -15.09 5.48 -4.67
CA PRO A 71 -15.02 4.41 -5.65
C PRO A 71 -16.28 3.54 -5.75
N PHE A 72 -17.05 3.39 -4.67
CA PHE A 72 -18.28 2.60 -4.68
C PHE A 72 -19.42 3.22 -5.50
N GLN A 73 -19.32 4.50 -5.85
CA GLN A 73 -20.23 5.15 -6.79
C GLN A 73 -20.13 4.56 -8.20
N TRP A 74 -18.98 3.95 -8.55
CA TRP A 74 -18.74 3.33 -9.85
C TRP A 74 -19.15 1.85 -9.91
N SER A 75 -19.77 1.32 -8.85
CA SER A 75 -20.03 -0.12 -8.70
C SER A 75 -20.80 -0.75 -9.87
N VAL A 76 -21.83 -0.07 -10.37
CA VAL A 76 -22.63 -0.54 -11.51
C VAL A 76 -21.79 -0.57 -12.80
N GLN A 77 -21.00 0.46 -13.06
CA GLN A 77 -20.14 0.54 -14.24
C GLN A 77 -19.04 -0.51 -14.19
N VAL A 78 -18.33 -0.63 -13.06
CA VAL A 78 -17.25 -1.63 -12.88
C VAL A 78 -17.77 -3.06 -13.01
N ALA A 79 -18.98 -3.35 -12.53
CA ALA A 79 -19.60 -4.65 -12.71
C ALA A 79 -19.98 -4.96 -14.19
N GLY A 80 -20.21 -3.92 -15.00
CA GLY A 80 -20.51 -4.04 -16.43
C GLY A 80 -19.29 -4.16 -17.34
N ILE A 81 -18.09 -3.83 -16.85
CA ILE A 81 -16.86 -3.90 -17.64
C ILE A 81 -16.52 -5.36 -17.96
N LYS A 82 -16.27 -5.63 -19.25
CA LYS A 82 -15.92 -6.97 -19.72
C LYS A 82 -14.60 -7.40 -19.12
N GLN A 83 -14.62 -8.51 -18.39
CA GLN A 83 -13.41 -9.09 -17.81
C GLN A 83 -12.44 -9.55 -18.92
N PRO A 84 -11.12 -9.38 -18.72
CA PRO A 84 -10.13 -9.99 -19.59
C PRO A 84 -10.32 -11.51 -19.65
N SER A 85 -10.40 -12.06 -20.86
CA SER A 85 -10.66 -13.49 -21.08
C SER A 85 -9.68 -14.36 -20.30
N GLY A 86 -10.19 -15.25 -19.45
CA GLY A 86 -9.40 -16.21 -18.67
C GLY A 86 -8.69 -15.65 -17.45
N SER A 87 -8.94 -14.39 -17.06
CA SER A 87 -8.38 -13.83 -15.83
C SER A 87 -9.03 -14.43 -14.59
N THR A 88 -8.22 -14.81 -13.61
CA THR A 88 -8.66 -15.26 -12.28
C THR A 88 -8.31 -14.25 -11.18
N ASP A 89 -7.87 -13.03 -11.54
CA ASP A 89 -7.51 -12.02 -10.57
C ASP A 89 -8.77 -11.40 -9.94
N LEU A 90 -8.75 -11.25 -8.61
CA LEU A 90 -9.89 -10.72 -7.85
C LEU A 90 -10.29 -9.30 -8.27
N THR A 91 -9.37 -8.53 -8.84
CA THR A 91 -9.65 -7.22 -9.44
C THR A 91 -10.75 -7.31 -10.49
N PHE A 92 -10.81 -8.42 -11.23
CA PHE A 92 -11.83 -8.64 -12.26
C PHE A 92 -12.94 -9.56 -11.77
N THR A 93 -12.63 -10.62 -11.02
CA THR A 93 -13.62 -11.63 -10.63
C THR A 93 -14.51 -11.21 -9.46
N LEU A 94 -14.13 -10.18 -8.69
CA LEU A 94 -14.90 -9.68 -7.55
C LEU A 94 -14.94 -8.14 -7.57
N PRO A 95 -15.96 -7.51 -8.19
CA PRO A 95 -16.03 -6.05 -8.34
C PRO A 95 -15.88 -5.29 -7.01
N ARG A 96 -16.47 -5.79 -5.91
CA ARG A 96 -16.32 -5.18 -4.58
C ARG A 96 -14.85 -5.14 -4.11
N TYR A 97 -14.04 -6.14 -4.45
CA TYR A 97 -12.60 -6.12 -4.16
C TYR A 97 -11.89 -5.00 -4.93
N ALA A 98 -12.20 -4.87 -6.21
CA ALA A 98 -11.62 -3.86 -7.09
C ALA A 98 -11.89 -2.43 -6.59
N LEU A 99 -13.12 -2.17 -6.15
CA LEU A 99 -13.51 -0.89 -5.55
C LEU A 99 -12.88 -0.69 -4.16
N LEU A 100 -12.78 -1.74 -3.35
CA LEU A 100 -12.15 -1.69 -2.03
C LEU A 100 -10.67 -1.29 -2.14
N VAL A 101 -9.90 -1.92 -3.05
CA VAL A 101 -8.47 -1.60 -3.18
C VAL A 101 -8.25 -0.17 -3.67
N MET A 102 -9.16 0.37 -4.48
CA MET A 102 -9.11 1.76 -4.89
C MET A 102 -9.48 2.73 -3.74
N SER A 103 -10.31 2.26 -2.80
CA SER A 103 -10.78 3.05 -1.66
C SER A 103 -9.70 3.32 -0.60
N LYS A 104 -8.50 2.74 -0.73
CA LYS A 104 -7.36 3.03 0.16
C LYS A 104 -7.02 4.52 0.21
N LEU A 105 -7.02 5.19 -0.94
CA LEU A 105 -6.78 6.63 -1.01
C LEU A 105 -7.94 7.43 -0.39
N ALA A 106 -9.19 6.98 -0.54
CA ALA A 106 -10.35 7.60 0.11
C ALA A 106 -10.23 7.55 1.63
N MET A 107 -9.75 6.42 2.16
CA MET A 107 -9.55 6.22 3.60
C MET A 107 -8.42 7.10 4.14
N LEU A 108 -7.30 7.21 3.41
CA LEU A 108 -6.22 8.15 3.76
C LEU A 108 -6.71 9.60 3.72
N GLU A 109 -7.44 9.99 2.67
CA GLU A 109 -8.05 11.31 2.54
C GLU A 109 -8.98 11.63 3.73
N ARG A 110 -9.84 10.68 4.12
CA ARG A 110 -10.75 10.80 5.26
C ARG A 110 -10.00 11.03 6.57
N VAL A 111 -8.87 10.35 6.77
CA VAL A 111 -8.00 10.58 7.94
C VAL A 111 -7.35 11.95 7.86
N ALA A 112 -6.85 12.37 6.69
CA ALA A 112 -6.26 13.68 6.47
C ALA A 112 -7.24 14.84 6.72
N GLN A 113 -8.52 14.66 6.40
CA GLN A 113 -9.56 15.66 6.70
C GLN A 113 -9.68 15.93 8.21
N ARG A 114 -9.40 14.93 9.05
CA ARG A 114 -9.47 15.05 10.52
C ARG A 114 -8.14 15.45 11.16
N GLU A 115 -7.03 14.88 10.69
CA GLU A 115 -5.70 15.08 11.29
C GLU A 115 -4.96 16.29 10.69
N GLY A 116 -5.44 16.83 9.57
CA GLY A 116 -4.87 18.01 8.90
C GLY A 116 -3.84 17.67 7.81
N ASP A 117 -3.49 18.67 7.01
CA ASP A 117 -2.65 18.50 5.81
C ASP A 117 -1.20 18.10 6.12
N ALA A 118 -0.69 18.50 7.29
CA ALA A 118 0.66 18.18 7.73
C ALA A 118 0.78 16.80 8.40
N CYS A 119 -0.34 16.06 8.58
CA CYS A 119 -0.27 14.74 9.18
C CYS A 119 0.54 13.79 8.28
N LYS A 120 1.32 12.90 8.88
CA LYS A 120 2.12 11.90 8.16
C LYS A 120 1.48 10.55 8.38
N MET A 121 1.16 9.86 7.29
CA MET A 121 0.41 8.62 7.31
C MET A 121 1.14 7.50 6.56
N LEU A 122 0.98 6.28 7.06
CA LEU A 122 1.41 5.06 6.41
C LEU A 122 0.20 4.14 6.23
N TRP A 123 -0.20 3.90 4.99
CA TRP A 123 -1.12 2.80 4.72
C TRP A 123 -0.42 1.47 4.97
N ILE A 124 -1.11 0.55 5.64
CA ILE A 124 -0.65 -0.81 5.90
C ILE A 124 -1.82 -1.76 5.64
N ASP A 125 -1.73 -2.63 4.63
CA ASP A 125 -2.74 -3.66 4.41
C ASP A 125 -2.83 -4.56 5.65
N ALA A 126 -4.05 -4.83 6.13
CA ALA A 126 -4.30 -5.64 7.33
C ALA A 126 -3.66 -7.04 7.24
N GLY A 127 -3.56 -7.59 6.03
CA GLY A 127 -2.95 -8.89 5.74
C GLY A 127 -1.41 -8.92 5.69
N LEU A 128 -0.71 -7.82 5.94
CA LEU A 128 0.76 -7.80 5.82
C LEU A 128 1.48 -8.61 6.90
N SER A 129 0.87 -8.81 8.07
CA SER A 129 1.39 -9.70 9.10
C SER A 129 1.70 -11.10 8.62
N ARG A 130 1.08 -11.59 7.54
CA ARG A 130 1.43 -12.88 6.90
C ARG A 130 2.90 -12.99 6.51
N PHE A 131 3.56 -11.88 6.22
CA PHE A 131 4.95 -11.84 5.78
C PHE A 131 5.94 -11.55 6.93
N PHE A 132 5.45 -11.01 8.05
CA PHE A 132 6.29 -10.48 9.15
C PHE A 132 5.77 -10.82 10.56
N ARG A 133 4.89 -11.82 10.72
CA ARG A 133 4.10 -12.06 11.96
C ARG A 133 4.92 -12.05 13.25
N ASP A 134 6.10 -12.66 13.22
CA ASP A 134 6.97 -12.81 14.38
C ASP A 134 7.68 -11.49 14.75
N ASP A 135 7.87 -10.61 13.77
CA ASP A 135 8.63 -9.35 13.91
C ASP A 135 7.73 -8.13 14.13
N MET A 136 6.42 -8.21 13.86
CA MET A 136 5.51 -7.05 13.97
C MET A 136 5.61 -6.35 15.33
N ALA A 137 5.65 -7.09 16.43
CA ALA A 137 5.78 -6.53 17.78
C ALA A 137 7.19 -6.04 18.12
N ALA A 138 8.21 -6.60 17.46
CA ALA A 138 9.62 -6.29 17.70
C ALA A 138 10.13 -5.16 16.79
N GLY A 139 9.33 -4.73 15.82
CA GLY A 139 9.66 -3.67 14.88
C GLY A 139 10.09 -2.41 15.62
N ARG A 140 11.07 -1.69 15.09
CA ARG A 140 11.55 -0.43 15.65
C ARG A 140 11.53 0.62 14.57
N ALA A 141 10.75 1.68 14.78
CA ALA A 141 10.72 2.81 13.88
C ALA A 141 12.14 3.40 13.73
N SER A 142 12.63 3.44 12.50
CA SER A 142 13.93 4.03 12.15
C SER A 142 13.73 5.48 11.72
N GLN A 143 14.34 6.42 12.46
CA GLN A 143 14.37 7.83 12.06
C GLN A 143 15.04 8.02 10.71
N GLU A 144 16.13 7.30 10.45
CA GLU A 144 16.83 7.36 9.15
C GLU A 144 15.90 6.95 7.99
N ALA A 145 15.14 5.87 8.16
CA ALA A 145 14.18 5.43 7.15
C ALA A 145 13.03 6.44 6.98
N PHE A 146 12.67 7.13 8.06
CA PHE A 146 11.66 8.19 8.02
C PHE A 146 12.16 9.47 7.35
N ASP A 147 13.44 9.81 7.52
CA ASP A 147 14.05 10.99 6.89
C ASP A 147 14.08 10.86 5.37
N VAL A 148 14.11 9.63 4.83
CA VAL A 148 13.92 9.38 3.39
C VAL A 148 12.53 9.84 2.90
N LEU A 149 11.56 10.00 3.79
CA LEU A 149 10.19 10.44 3.48
C LEU A 149 9.94 11.91 3.82
N SER A 150 10.93 12.64 4.36
CA SER A 150 10.71 13.99 4.92
C SER A 150 10.14 14.97 3.90
N ASP A 151 10.58 14.85 2.65
CA ASP A 151 10.26 15.78 1.56
C ASP A 151 9.23 15.21 0.58
N ALA A 152 8.65 14.05 0.90
CA ALA A 152 7.63 13.42 0.06
C ALA A 152 6.23 13.85 0.52
N ASP A 153 5.38 14.22 -0.43
CA ASP A 153 3.94 14.31 -0.18
C ASP A 153 3.28 12.94 -0.29
N PHE A 154 3.79 12.11 -1.19
CA PHE A 154 3.35 10.73 -1.36
C PHE A 154 4.55 9.86 -1.69
N ALA A 155 4.61 8.64 -1.18
CA ALA A 155 5.70 7.73 -1.46
C ALA A 155 5.29 6.26 -1.49
N ALA A 156 5.82 5.50 -2.44
CA ALA A 156 5.71 4.05 -2.48
C ALA A 156 6.93 3.43 -3.14
N SER A 157 7.17 2.14 -2.89
CA SER A 157 8.16 1.39 -3.67
C SER A 157 7.51 0.86 -4.95
N ILE A 158 8.30 0.70 -6.01
CA ILE A 158 7.82 0.17 -7.29
C ILE A 158 8.46 -1.16 -7.62
N THR A 159 7.84 -1.93 -8.50
CA THR A 159 8.42 -3.15 -9.04
C THR A 159 9.40 -2.85 -10.17
N PRO A 160 10.34 -3.76 -10.50
CA PRO A 160 11.15 -3.63 -11.70
C PRO A 160 10.32 -3.53 -12.98
N LYS A 161 9.09 -4.07 -12.98
CA LYS A 161 8.16 -3.99 -14.12
C LYS A 161 7.64 -2.56 -14.29
N CYS A 162 7.25 -1.91 -13.20
CA CYS A 162 6.83 -0.51 -13.21
C CYS A 162 7.96 0.44 -13.56
N ALA A 163 9.16 0.23 -13.03
CA ALA A 163 10.32 1.04 -13.39
C ALA A 163 10.59 1.04 -14.91
N ARG A 164 10.44 -0.13 -15.57
CA ARG A 164 10.52 -0.22 -17.03
C ARG A 164 9.34 0.47 -17.71
N ALA A 165 8.12 0.23 -17.23
CA ALA A 165 6.92 0.84 -17.81
C ALA A 165 6.97 2.37 -17.81
N ILE A 166 7.42 2.98 -16.71
CA ILE A 166 7.59 4.44 -16.59
C ILE A 166 8.70 4.94 -17.52
N ARG A 167 9.86 4.27 -17.54
CA ARG A 167 10.97 4.65 -18.42
C ARG A 167 10.55 4.63 -19.90
N ASP A 168 9.74 3.66 -20.26
CA ASP A 168 9.31 3.43 -21.64
C ASP A 168 8.03 4.23 -21.99
N GLY A 169 7.40 4.93 -21.04
CA GLY A 169 6.20 5.73 -21.25
C GLY A 169 4.94 4.89 -21.55
N VAL A 170 4.84 3.69 -20.98
CA VAL A 170 3.82 2.69 -21.33
C VAL A 170 3.05 2.17 -20.12
N ALA A 171 2.99 2.89 -19.00
CA ALA A 171 2.24 2.39 -17.82
C ALA A 171 0.76 2.16 -18.15
N ALA A 172 0.15 3.02 -18.97
CA ALA A 172 -1.24 2.89 -19.41
C ALA A 172 -1.51 1.60 -20.21
N SER A 173 -0.49 0.97 -20.83
CA SER A 173 -0.66 -0.30 -21.54
C SER A 173 -0.99 -1.49 -20.62
N TYR A 174 -0.86 -1.30 -19.30
CA TYR A 174 -1.18 -2.31 -18.29
C TYR A 174 -2.60 -2.23 -17.74
N ILE A 175 -3.41 -1.25 -18.17
CA ILE A 175 -4.80 -1.16 -17.74
C ILE A 175 -5.57 -2.39 -18.25
N GLY A 176 -6.32 -3.04 -17.36
CA GLY A 176 -7.03 -4.28 -17.65
C GLY A 176 -6.16 -5.54 -17.56
N THR A 177 -5.01 -5.49 -16.89
CA THR A 177 -4.09 -6.65 -16.77
C THR A 177 -3.88 -7.13 -15.34
N ALA A 178 -4.33 -6.40 -14.31
CA ALA A 178 -4.01 -6.67 -12.91
C ALA A 178 -2.49 -6.74 -12.62
N ALA A 179 -1.70 -5.99 -13.39
CA ALA A 179 -0.26 -5.97 -13.22
C ALA A 179 0.12 -5.40 -11.84
N ARG A 180 1.03 -6.11 -11.16
CA ARG A 180 1.69 -5.58 -9.95
C ARG A 180 2.78 -4.61 -10.36
N LEU A 181 2.45 -3.32 -10.38
CA LEU A 181 3.37 -2.27 -10.79
C LEU A 181 3.99 -1.57 -9.58
N VAL A 182 3.19 -1.13 -8.62
CA VAL A 182 3.66 -0.61 -7.32
C VAL A 182 3.77 -1.76 -6.32
N THR A 183 4.66 -1.69 -5.32
CA THR A 183 4.70 -2.74 -4.29
C THR A 183 3.40 -2.74 -3.49
N ALA A 184 2.75 -3.90 -3.40
CA ALA A 184 1.51 -3.99 -2.66
C ALA A 184 1.74 -3.94 -1.14
N GLY A 185 0.75 -3.37 -0.46
CA GLY A 185 0.60 -3.48 0.99
C GLY A 185 0.95 -2.24 1.78
N ASP A 186 1.77 -1.35 1.26
CA ASP A 186 2.15 -0.12 1.95
C ASP A 186 2.34 1.06 1.01
N MET A 187 2.09 2.25 1.56
CA MET A 187 2.36 3.54 0.93
C MET A 187 2.37 4.62 2.01
N TYR A 188 3.19 5.64 1.83
CA TYR A 188 3.25 6.80 2.70
C TYR A 188 2.58 7.99 2.03
N ALA A 189 1.95 8.85 2.83
CA ALA A 189 1.44 10.14 2.36
C ALA A 189 1.42 11.16 3.50
N THR A 190 1.63 12.43 3.15
CA THR A 190 1.17 13.55 3.98
C THR A 190 -0.35 13.69 3.85
N GLY A 191 -1.00 14.46 4.71
CA GLY A 191 -2.43 14.75 4.60
C GLY A 191 -2.76 15.45 3.26
N ALA A 192 -1.96 16.43 2.87
CA ALA A 192 -2.06 17.08 1.56
C ALA A 192 -1.83 16.09 0.41
N GLY A 193 -0.78 15.26 0.50
CA GLY A 193 -0.46 14.28 -0.51
C GLY A 193 -1.54 13.21 -0.69
N ALA A 194 -2.17 12.75 0.40
CA ALA A 194 -3.29 11.81 0.34
C ALA A 194 -4.51 12.39 -0.39
N LYS A 195 -4.87 13.65 -0.09
CA LYS A 195 -5.96 14.36 -0.79
C LYS A 195 -5.65 14.53 -2.28
N ALA A 196 -4.44 14.98 -2.61
CA ALA A 196 -4.01 15.16 -3.99
C ALA A 196 -3.98 13.83 -4.77
N ALA A 197 -3.49 12.76 -4.13
CA ALA A 197 -3.46 11.41 -4.69
C ALA A 197 -4.87 10.92 -5.03
N ALA A 198 -5.79 11.02 -4.07
CA ALA A 198 -7.18 10.62 -4.23
C ALA A 198 -7.83 11.36 -5.40
N THR A 199 -7.73 12.70 -5.43
CA THR A 199 -8.28 13.52 -6.51
C THR A 199 -7.73 13.11 -7.87
N LYS A 200 -6.40 13.04 -8.03
CA LYS A 200 -5.78 12.68 -9.32
C LYS A 200 -6.15 11.29 -9.79
N LEU A 201 -6.20 10.33 -8.86
CA LEU A 201 -6.60 8.97 -9.19
C LEU A 201 -8.05 8.96 -9.67
N TYR A 202 -8.96 9.61 -8.94
CA TYR A 202 -10.39 9.59 -9.27
C TYR A 202 -10.67 10.32 -10.58
N GLU A 203 -10.01 11.44 -10.84
CA GLU A 203 -10.09 12.15 -12.12
C GLU A 203 -9.64 11.24 -13.27
N MET A 204 -8.50 10.55 -13.14
CA MET A 204 -8.04 9.61 -14.14
C MET A 204 -9.03 8.46 -14.37
N VAL A 205 -9.60 7.90 -13.30
CA VAL A 205 -10.59 6.83 -13.42
C VAL A 205 -11.86 7.32 -14.13
N GLU A 206 -12.41 8.46 -13.70
CA GLU A 206 -13.66 9.02 -14.21
C GLU A 206 -13.53 9.56 -15.64
N GLN A 207 -12.38 10.12 -16.00
CA GLN A 207 -12.17 10.76 -17.30
C GLN A 207 -11.52 9.84 -18.33
N CYS A 208 -10.73 8.85 -17.90
CA CYS A 208 -9.94 8.01 -18.81
C CYS A 208 -10.36 6.55 -18.77
N TRP A 209 -10.66 5.96 -17.61
CA TRP A 209 -10.89 4.51 -17.53
C TRP A 209 -12.36 4.15 -17.76
N LEU A 210 -13.27 4.70 -16.96
CA LEU A 210 -14.70 4.38 -17.02
C LEU A 210 -15.33 4.70 -18.40
N PRO A 211 -15.03 5.83 -19.07
CA PRO A 211 -15.58 6.12 -20.39
C PRO A 211 -15.09 5.18 -21.50
N ASN A 212 -14.01 4.43 -21.26
CA ASN A 212 -13.41 3.50 -22.21
C ASN A 212 -13.65 2.03 -21.83
N ASP A 213 -14.60 1.75 -20.94
CA ASP A 213 -14.89 0.42 -20.40
C ASP A 213 -13.64 -0.29 -19.84
N GLN A 214 -12.78 0.50 -19.17
CA GLN A 214 -11.53 0.01 -18.59
C GLN A 214 -11.57 0.07 -17.06
N TRP A 215 -10.93 -0.91 -16.44
CA TRP A 215 -10.76 -0.97 -14.99
C TRP A 215 -9.50 -1.77 -14.62
N ASP A 216 -8.87 -1.42 -13.50
CA ASP A 216 -7.78 -2.18 -12.89
C ASP A 216 -7.64 -1.82 -11.39
N ASN A 217 -6.63 -2.37 -10.72
CA ASN A 217 -6.33 -2.12 -9.32
C ASN A 217 -5.57 -0.80 -9.09
N GLU A 218 -5.39 -0.46 -7.82
CA GLU A 218 -4.73 0.76 -7.37
C GLU A 218 -3.24 0.83 -7.76
N GLN A 219 -2.56 -0.31 -7.91
CA GLN A 219 -1.15 -0.34 -8.28
C GLN A 219 -0.94 0.07 -9.74
N VAL A 220 -1.85 -0.32 -10.65
CA VAL A 220 -1.83 0.15 -12.04
C VAL A 220 -2.17 1.63 -12.11
N ALA A 221 -3.17 2.07 -11.34
CA ALA A 221 -3.55 3.48 -11.28
C ALA A 221 -2.39 4.37 -10.79
N LEU A 222 -1.74 4.01 -9.69
CA LEU A 222 -0.57 4.73 -9.17
C LEU A 222 0.60 4.73 -10.17
N ALA A 223 0.81 3.64 -10.91
CA ALA A 223 1.84 3.59 -11.94
C ALA A 223 1.55 4.52 -13.12
N CYS A 224 0.28 4.68 -13.51
CA CYS A 224 -0.12 5.63 -14.54
C CYS A 224 0.12 7.09 -14.10
N LEU A 225 -0.21 7.41 -12.84
CA LEU A 225 0.07 8.73 -12.27
C LEU A 225 1.58 9.03 -12.21
N LEU A 226 2.38 8.01 -11.87
CA LEU A 226 3.84 8.09 -11.87
C LEU A 226 4.42 8.35 -13.26
N ASP A 227 3.93 7.62 -14.26
CA ASP A 227 4.32 7.76 -15.67
C ASP A 227 3.97 9.15 -16.22
N ALA A 228 2.83 9.70 -15.78
CA ALA A 228 2.40 11.07 -16.08
C ALA A 228 3.19 12.17 -15.32
N GLY A 229 4.20 11.81 -14.51
CA GLY A 229 5.07 12.75 -13.83
C GLY A 229 4.42 13.47 -12.64
N TRP A 230 3.56 12.78 -11.87
CA TRP A 230 2.88 13.37 -10.71
C TRP A 230 3.86 14.07 -9.73
N PRO A 231 3.78 15.42 -9.58
CA PRO A 231 4.64 16.15 -8.66
C PRO A 231 4.43 15.75 -7.20
N GLY A 232 5.51 15.64 -6.44
CA GLY A 232 5.47 15.31 -5.01
C GLY A 232 5.42 13.80 -4.71
N PHE A 233 5.32 12.94 -5.74
CA PHE A 233 5.49 11.50 -5.57
C PHE A 233 6.98 11.13 -5.48
N ARG A 234 7.34 10.37 -4.45
CA ARG A 234 8.68 9.80 -4.26
C ARG A 234 8.70 8.29 -4.40
N ILE A 235 9.53 7.79 -5.31
CA ILE A 235 9.84 6.35 -5.37
C ILE A 235 10.86 6.04 -4.28
N THR A 236 10.50 5.20 -3.32
CA THR A 236 11.39 4.84 -2.19
C THR A 236 12.38 3.74 -2.53
N GLY A 237 12.11 2.98 -3.59
CA GLY A 237 13.00 1.93 -4.07
C GLY A 237 12.34 1.08 -5.16
N VAL A 238 13.16 0.23 -5.79
CA VAL A 238 12.72 -0.77 -6.76
C VAL A 238 12.86 -2.16 -6.13
N SER A 239 11.74 -2.86 -5.93
CA SER A 239 11.69 -4.12 -5.17
C SER A 239 10.73 -5.12 -5.79
N ARG A 240 11.08 -6.41 -5.72
CA ARG A 240 10.15 -7.51 -6.05
C ARG A 240 9.30 -7.94 -4.85
N GLY A 241 9.62 -7.41 -3.66
CA GLY A 241 8.97 -7.80 -2.42
C GLY A 241 7.73 -6.99 -2.10
N TYR A 242 6.94 -7.51 -1.16
CA TYR A 242 5.80 -6.82 -0.57
C TYR A 242 6.25 -5.96 0.60
N ALA A 243 5.49 -4.90 0.85
CA ALA A 243 5.65 -4.03 2.01
C ALA A 243 7.09 -3.59 2.28
N THR A 244 7.77 -3.10 1.25
CA THR A 244 9.20 -2.74 1.36
C THR A 244 9.37 -1.54 2.27
N LEU A 245 8.51 -0.54 2.14
CA LEU A 245 8.55 0.67 2.95
C LEU A 245 8.36 0.36 4.44
N LEU A 246 7.38 -0.47 4.78
CA LEU A 246 7.11 -0.92 6.14
C LEU A 246 8.30 -1.71 6.71
N SER A 247 8.86 -2.62 5.90
CA SER A 247 10.01 -3.43 6.28
C SER A 247 11.21 -2.56 6.64
N ASP A 248 11.47 -1.53 5.84
CA ASP A 248 12.59 -0.61 6.04
C ASP A 248 12.33 0.32 7.23
N LEU A 249 11.11 0.85 7.36
CA LEU A 249 10.73 1.74 8.46
C LEU A 249 10.80 1.07 9.82
N PHE A 250 10.40 -0.19 9.93
CA PHE A 250 10.32 -0.90 11.21
C PHE A 250 11.41 -1.96 11.40
N GLY A 251 12.36 -2.07 10.47
CA GLY A 251 13.43 -3.08 10.52
C GLY A 251 12.90 -4.51 10.55
N LEU A 252 11.73 -4.76 9.91
CA LEU A 252 11.11 -6.08 9.90
C LEU A 252 11.93 -7.02 9.03
N ARG A 253 12.18 -8.25 9.49
CA ARG A 253 12.81 -9.27 8.66
C ARG A 253 11.70 -10.05 7.99
N ARG A 254 11.71 -10.09 6.66
CA ARG A 254 10.80 -10.97 5.92
C ARG A 254 11.01 -12.40 6.41
N ARG A 255 9.92 -13.13 6.70
CA ARG A 255 10.01 -14.60 6.82
C ARG A 255 10.59 -15.14 5.51
N ARG A 256 11.86 -15.55 5.57
CA ARG A 256 12.58 -16.10 4.41
C ARG A 256 12.02 -17.47 4.11
N LEU A 257 11.19 -17.57 3.07
CA LEU A 257 10.91 -18.86 2.44
C LEU A 257 12.19 -19.31 1.71
N GLY A 258 13.08 -20.02 2.42
CA GLY A 258 14.15 -20.83 1.83
C GLY A 258 15.56 -20.23 1.73
N MET A 259 16.44 -21.04 1.12
CA MET A 259 17.91 -20.91 1.04
C MET A 259 18.40 -19.60 0.38
N LEU A 260 17.61 -19.02 -0.54
CA LEU A 260 17.91 -17.78 -1.27
C LEU A 260 18.05 -16.55 -0.37
N GLY A 261 17.30 -16.47 0.73
CA GLY A 261 17.40 -15.34 1.65
C GLY A 261 18.77 -15.25 2.34
N ARG A 262 19.48 -16.37 2.53
CA ARG A 262 20.82 -16.37 3.14
C ARG A 262 21.84 -15.70 2.23
N LEU A 263 21.75 -15.92 0.92
CA LEU A 263 22.65 -15.33 -0.07
C LEU A 263 22.46 -13.81 -0.20
N GLU A 264 21.24 -13.29 -0.17
CA GLU A 264 21.01 -11.83 -0.24
C GLU A 264 21.56 -11.09 0.99
N THR A 265 21.46 -11.64 2.21
CA THR A 265 22.17 -11.06 3.38
C THR A 265 23.67 -11.04 3.21
N ALA A 266 24.23 -12.09 2.60
CA ALA A 266 25.67 -12.14 2.33
C ALA A 266 26.04 -11.06 1.30
N PHE A 267 25.22 -10.84 0.28
CA PHE A 267 25.40 -9.75 -0.69
C PHE A 267 25.24 -8.35 -0.09
N ASP A 268 24.24 -8.13 0.77
CA ASP A 268 24.05 -6.85 1.45
C ASP A 268 25.14 -6.59 2.48
N HIS A 269 25.63 -7.62 3.18
CA HIS A 269 26.78 -7.52 4.08
C HIS A 269 28.07 -7.23 3.31
N MET A 270 28.29 -7.89 2.16
CA MET A 270 29.43 -7.62 1.27
C MET A 270 29.38 -6.22 0.66
N ARG A 271 28.19 -5.70 0.28
CA ARG A 271 28.03 -4.33 -0.20
C ARG A 271 28.37 -3.29 0.86
N ARG A 272 27.99 -3.53 2.12
CA ARG A 272 28.33 -2.64 3.25
C ARG A 272 29.81 -2.68 3.60
N LEU A 273 30.50 -3.78 3.32
CA LEU A 273 31.95 -3.91 3.49
C LEU A 273 32.76 -3.39 2.29
N GLY A 274 32.13 -3.22 1.12
CA GLY A 274 32.78 -2.76 -0.11
C GLY A 274 32.87 -1.24 -0.28
N THR A 275 32.29 -0.44 0.60
CA THR A 275 32.31 1.05 0.51
C THR A 275 33.46 1.73 1.22
N THR A 276 34.39 0.99 1.83
CA THR A 276 35.65 1.56 2.35
C THR A 276 36.78 1.37 1.34
N GLY A 277 36.73 2.15 0.25
CA GLY A 277 37.90 2.35 -0.61
C GLY A 277 38.95 3.22 0.11
N PRO A 278 40.26 2.95 -0.06
CA PRO A 278 41.30 3.69 0.64
C PRO A 278 41.33 5.15 0.20
N LYS A 279 41.40 6.08 1.17
CA LYS A 279 41.73 7.49 0.93
C LYS A 279 43.07 7.54 0.21
N ARG A 280 43.06 7.94 -1.06
CA ARG A 280 44.29 8.38 -1.74
C ARG A 280 44.71 9.72 -1.14
N SER A 281 45.81 9.70 -0.40
CA SER A 281 46.55 10.90 -0.04
C SER A 281 47.27 11.43 -1.27
N SER A 282 46.90 12.62 -1.74
CA SER A 282 47.70 13.39 -2.70
C SER A 282 48.53 14.42 -1.93
N SER A 283 49.83 14.19 -1.88
CA SER A 283 50.87 15.22 -1.87
C SER A 283 50.99 15.84 -3.26
#